data_AF-A0A2V6JAC5-F1
#
_entry.id   AF-A0A2V6JAC5-F1
#
_cell.length_a   1.000
_cell.length_b   1.000
_cell.length_c   1.000
_cell.angle_alpha   90.00
_cell.angle_beta   90.00
_cell.angle_gamma   90.00
#
_symmetry.space_group_name_H-M   'P 1'
#
loop_
_entity.id
_entity.type
_entity.pdbx_description
1 polymer ?
#
loop_
_entity_poly.entity_id
_entity_poly.type
_entity_poly.pdbx_seq_one_letter_code
_entity_poly.pdbx_strand_id
1 'polypeptide(L)' 'MIVLWAIAIGPEPPARIIISPDELVRAVTIQRDSLVDLCLMEGVDPNGRDAQGRTPLLIATSQQDRKTAHKLLDAGAAVD' A
#
# COMPACT_ATOMS: atom_id res chain seq x y z
N MET A 1 -34.84 -31.56 -17.04
CA MET A 1 -35.02 -31.58 -15.58
C MET A 1 -33.72 -31.08 -14.98
N ILE A 2 -33.69 -29.82 -14.54
CA ILE A 2 -32.49 -29.09 -14.09
C ILE A 2 -32.16 -29.48 -12.64
N VAL A 3 -31.05 -30.17 -12.40
CA VAL A 3 -30.48 -30.27 -11.05
C VAL A 3 -29.39 -29.23 -10.91
N LEU A 4 -29.73 -28.16 -10.20
CA LEU A 4 -28.91 -27.02 -9.87
C LEU A 4 -27.76 -27.51 -8.98
N TRP A 5 -26.55 -27.59 -9.54
CA TRP A 5 -25.35 -27.81 -8.74
C TRP A 5 -25.09 -26.54 -7.95
N ALA A 6 -25.00 -26.70 -6.63
CA ALA A 6 -24.22 -25.87 -5.72
C ALA A 6 -24.35 -24.35 -5.92
N ILE A 7 -25.28 -23.76 -5.17
CA ILE A 7 -25.10 -22.41 -4.64
C ILE A 7 -23.87 -22.47 -3.72
N ALA A 8 -22.70 -22.26 -4.31
CA ALA A 8 -21.44 -22.05 -3.61
C ALA A 8 -21.47 -20.65 -3.01
N ILE A 9 -22.17 -20.49 -1.88
CA ILE A 9 -21.84 -19.41 -0.94
C ILE A 9 -20.66 -19.94 -0.11
N GLY A 10 -19.49 -19.96 -0.74
CA GLY A 10 -18.26 -19.92 0.04
C GLY A 10 -18.18 -18.51 0.64
N PRO A 11 -17.90 -18.35 1.95
CA PRO A 11 -17.53 -17.04 2.46
C PRO A 11 -16.37 -16.56 1.59
N GLU A 12 -16.58 -15.44 0.91
CA GLU A 12 -15.54 -14.68 0.25
C GLU A 12 -14.26 -14.75 1.09
N PRO A 13 -13.12 -15.21 0.53
CA PRO A 13 -11.88 -15.27 1.28
C PRO A 13 -11.71 -13.87 1.89
N PRO A 14 -11.43 -13.73 3.20
CA PRO A 14 -11.28 -12.42 3.81
C PRO A 14 -10.34 -11.69 2.88
N ALA A 15 -10.81 -10.60 2.28
CA ALA A 15 -10.08 -9.88 1.25
C ALA A 15 -8.67 -9.75 1.79
N ARG A 16 -7.74 -10.56 1.27
CA ARG A 16 -6.37 -10.51 1.71
C ARG A 16 -6.01 -9.15 1.15
N ILE A 17 -5.97 -8.15 2.01
CA ILE A 17 -5.65 -6.79 1.61
C ILE A 17 -4.19 -6.93 1.21
N ILE A 18 -3.96 -7.34 -0.02
CA ILE A 18 -2.64 -7.43 -0.62
C ILE A 18 -2.33 -5.97 -0.88
N ILE A 19 -1.80 -5.31 0.15
CA ILE A 19 -1.45 -3.91 0.05
C ILE A 19 -0.37 -3.85 -1.02
N SER A 20 -0.73 -3.26 -2.14
CA SER A 20 0.18 -3.11 -3.26
C SER A 20 1.13 -1.94 -2.97
N PRO A 21 2.34 -1.93 -3.51
CA PRO A 21 3.26 -0.79 -3.39
C PRO A 21 2.63 0.53 -3.87
N ASP A 22 1.74 0.46 -4.87
CA ASP A 22 0.91 1.58 -5.34
C ASP A 22 0.01 2.17 -4.24
N GLU A 23 -0.57 1.33 -3.38
CA GLU A 23 -1.41 1.77 -2.25
C GLU A 23 -0.59 2.57 -1.23
N LEU A 24 0.66 2.16 -0.98
CA LEU A 24 1.57 2.91 -0.10
C LEU A 24 1.86 4.29 -0.70
N VAL A 25 2.17 4.38 -2.00
CA VAL A 25 2.39 5.67 -2.66
C VAL A 25 1.14 6.54 -2.62
N ARG A 26 -0.04 5.96 -2.84
CA ARG A 26 -1.30 6.67 -2.75
C ARG A 26 -1.58 7.16 -1.33
N ALA A 27 -1.32 6.35 -0.31
CA ALA A 27 -1.44 6.72 1.10
C ALA A 27 -0.57 7.94 1.46
N VAL A 28 0.67 7.96 0.97
CA VAL A 28 1.59 9.12 1.11
C VAL A 28 1.06 10.32 0.34
N THR A 29 0.55 10.14 -0.88
CA THR A 29 -0.02 11.21 -1.72
C THR A 29 -1.19 11.92 -1.04
N ILE A 30 -2.03 11.19 -0.31
CA ILE A 30 -3.17 11.75 0.42
C ILE A 30 -2.83 12.11 1.88
N GLN A 31 -1.54 12.06 2.26
CA GLN A 31 -1.02 12.32 3.61
C GLN A 31 -1.77 11.56 4.73
N ARG A 32 -2.17 10.31 4.45
CA ARG A 32 -2.81 9.46 5.45
C ARG A 32 -1.79 8.63 6.19
N ASP A 33 -1.23 9.22 7.26
CA ASP A 33 -0.31 8.55 8.17
C ASP A 33 -0.80 7.14 8.57
N SER A 34 -2.08 6.99 8.98
CA SER A 34 -2.61 5.68 9.38
C SER A 34 -2.58 4.62 8.28
N LEU A 35 -2.72 5.02 7.01
CA LEU A 35 -2.58 4.08 5.90
C LEU A 35 -1.12 3.79 5.60
N VAL A 36 -0.23 4.78 5.73
CA VAL A 36 1.21 4.57 5.61
C VAL A 36 1.67 3.56 6.67
N ASP A 37 1.29 3.75 7.93
CA ASP A 37 1.62 2.83 9.02
C ASP A 37 1.09 1.41 8.76
N LEU A 38 -0.15 1.28 8.27
CA LEU A 38 -0.72 -0.02 7.91
C LEU A 38 0.05 -0.68 6.77
N CYS A 39 0.40 0.06 5.71
CA CYS A 39 1.18 -0.46 4.59
C CYS A 39 2.56 -0.94 5.04
N LEU A 40 3.23 -0.16 5.88
CA LEU A 40 4.54 -0.51 6.42
C LEU A 40 4.45 -1.73 7.35
N MET A 41 3.40 -1.82 8.16
CA MET A 41 3.16 -2.97 9.06
C MET A 41 2.91 -4.27 8.30
N GLU A 42 2.26 -4.19 7.15
CA GLU A 42 1.98 -5.34 6.28
C GLU A 42 3.20 -5.79 5.45
N GLY A 43 4.35 -5.15 5.64
CA GLY A 43 5.60 -5.53 4.97
C GLY A 43 5.64 -5.11 3.50
N VAL A 44 4.90 -4.05 3.14
CA VAL A 44 4.94 -3.49 1.78
C VAL A 44 6.33 -2.95 1.49
N ASP A 45 6.82 -3.23 0.29
CA ASP A 45 8.10 -2.71 -0.17
C ASP A 45 8.05 -1.16 -0.24
N PRO A 46 8.86 -0.44 0.57
CA PRO A 46 8.84 1.01 0.62
C PRO A 46 9.53 1.66 -0.59
N ASN A 47 10.20 0.87 -1.45
CA ASN A 47 10.72 1.30 -2.75
C ASN A 47 9.73 1.05 -3.88
N GLY A 48 8.57 0.49 -3.55
CA GLY A 48 7.42 0.32 -4.41
C GLY A 48 7.11 1.57 -5.23
N ARG A 49 6.80 1.38 -6.50
CA ARG A 49 6.44 2.48 -7.41
C ARG A 49 4.96 2.41 -7.75
N ASP A 50 4.34 3.58 -7.82
CA ASP A 50 2.99 3.78 -8.33
C ASP A 50 2.95 3.60 -9.86
N ALA A 51 1.76 3.59 -10.46
CA ALA A 51 1.58 3.51 -11.91
C ALA A 51 2.39 4.57 -12.71
N GLN A 52 2.74 5.70 -12.08
CA GLN A 52 3.58 6.75 -12.68
C GLN A 52 5.10 6.55 -12.48
N GLY A 53 5.54 5.45 -11.87
CA GLY A 53 6.95 5.19 -11.58
C GLY A 53 7.50 5.98 -10.39
N ARG A 54 6.64 6.63 -9.60
CA ARG A 54 7.01 7.46 -8.44
C ARG A 54 7.14 6.59 -7.20
N THR A 55 8.22 6.78 -6.44
CA THR A 55 8.41 6.13 -5.13
C THR A 55 7.69 6.91 -4.04
N PRO A 56 7.27 6.26 -2.93
CA PRO A 56 6.59 6.95 -1.84
C PRO A 56 7.52 8.01 -1.20
N LEU A 57 8.84 7.76 -1.19
CA LEU A 57 9.83 8.72 -0.71
C LEU A 57 9.88 9.98 -1.58
N LEU A 58 9.79 9.85 -2.92
CA LEU A 58 9.70 10.99 -3.83
C LEU A 58 8.47 11.84 -3.53
N ILE A 59 7.31 11.21 -3.31
CA ILE A 59 6.06 11.90 -3.00
C ILE A 59 6.14 12.60 -1.63
N ALA A 60 6.65 11.92 -0.60
CA ALA A 60 6.83 12.51 0.73
C ALA A 60 7.76 13.75 0.67
N THR A 61 8.85 13.65 -0.10
CA THR A 61 9.80 14.76 -0.28
C THR A 61 9.17 15.92 -1.04
N SER A 62 8.41 15.63 -2.11
CA SER A 62 7.68 16.64 -2.88
C SER A 62 6.62 17.39 -2.06
N GLN A 63 6.05 16.73 -1.04
CA GLN A 63 5.08 17.34 -0.13
C GLN A 63 5.72 17.99 1.10
N GLN A 64 7.06 17.98 1.19
CA GLN A 64 7.82 18.40 2.38
C GLN A 64 7.42 17.66 3.67
N ASP A 65 6.90 16.44 3.52
CA ASP A 65 6.38 15.63 4.61
C ASP A 65 7.51 14.83 5.28
N ARG A 66 8.31 15.54 6.09
CA ARG A 66 9.50 14.97 6.74
C ARG A 66 9.16 13.79 7.67
N LYS A 67 7.96 13.78 8.25
CA LYS A 67 7.49 12.69 9.13
C LYS A 67 7.32 11.42 8.32
N THR A 68 6.55 11.50 7.23
CA THR A 68 6.32 10.37 6.34
C THR A 68 7.63 9.90 5.68
N ALA A 69 8.48 10.84 5.26
CA ALA A 69 9.81 10.51 4.74
C ALA A 69 10.65 9.74 5.76
N HIS A 70 10.69 10.15 7.03
CA HIS A 70 11.39 9.41 8.07
C HIS A 70 10.83 8.00 8.28
N LYS A 71 9.51 7.83 8.30
CA LYS A 71 8.88 6.51 8.44
C LYS A 71 9.25 5.57 7.29
N LEU A 72 9.27 6.08 6.07
CA LEU A 72 9.67 5.31 4.89
C LEU A 72 11.15 4.91 4.98
N LEU A 73 12.02 5.81 5.43
CA LEU A 73 13.44 5.52 5.64
C LEU A 73 13.66 4.49 6.75
N ASP A 74 12.93 4.60 7.85
CA ASP A 74 12.95 3.62 8.95
C ASP A 74 12.52 2.23 8.48
N ALA A 75 11.56 2.17 7.56
CA ALA A 75 11.14 0.95 6.89
C ALA A 75 12.12 0.42 5.82
N GLY A 76 13.22 1.13 5.53
CA GLY A 76 14.23 0.70 4.55
C GLY A 76 14.02 1.25 3.13
N ALA A 77 13.31 2.37 2.96
CA ALA A 77 13.28 3.08 1.69
C ALA A 77 14.69 3.54 1.28
N ALA A 78 15.05 3.32 0.03
CA ALA A 78 16.30 3.77 -0.56
C ALA A 78 16.22 5.27 -0.88
N VAL A 79 17.34 5.96 -0.62
CA VAL A 79 17.54 7.40 -0.88
C VAL A 79 18.27 7.68 -2.21
N ASP A 80 18.32 6.70 -3.12
CA ASP A 80 19.08 6.79 -4.39
C ASP A 80 18.58 7.92 -5.30
#